data_AF-A0A2J8AIF6-F1
#
_entry.id   AF-A0A2J8AIF6-F1
#
_cell.length_a   1.000
_cell.length_b   1.000
_cell.length_c   1.000
_cell.angle_alpha   90.00
_cell.angle_beta   90.00
_cell.angle_gamma   90.00
#
_symmetry.space_group_name_H-M   'P 1'
#
loop_
_entity.id
_entity.type
_entity.pdbx_description
1 polymer ?
#
loop_
_entity_poly.entity_id
_entity_poly.type
_entity_poly.pdbx_seq_one_letter_code
_entity_poly.pdbx_strand_id
1 'polypeptide(L)'
;MVAAGQALIIAGNRFAAMPVNQDPAPPWAVQMQESMQEMLQGQQQMQQTTTPFVVAAARAYNATLPAGNTPYLALPTAAGVVPANMPVNGNGLQALNGAAINIALQAYGLPTVGLVAERKNRFARHWGITNLEF
;
A
#
# COMPACT_ATOMS: atom_id res chain seq x y z
N MET A 1 4.83 -27.81 60.94
CA MET A 1 4.87 -28.97 60.02
C MET A 1 3.76 -28.77 58.98
N VAL A 2 3.90 -27.86 58.01
CA VAL A 2 4.51 -28.03 56.66
C VAL A 2 4.12 -29.36 55.99
N ALA A 3 2.89 -29.48 55.48
CA ALA A 3 2.51 -30.63 54.64
C ALA A 3 1.34 -30.41 53.65
N ALA A 4 0.70 -29.24 53.59
CA ALA A 4 -0.50 -29.04 52.74
C ALA A 4 -0.27 -28.19 51.47
N GLY A 5 0.85 -27.48 51.35
CA GLY A 5 1.10 -26.54 50.26
C GLY A 5 1.80 -27.11 49.02
N GLN A 6 2.36 -28.32 49.09
CA GLN A 6 3.19 -28.88 48.00
C GLN A 6 2.45 -29.88 47.10
N ALA A 7 1.28 -30.38 47.48
CA ALA A 7 0.52 -31.34 46.66
C ALA A 7 -0.20 -30.67 45.47
N LEU A 8 -0.58 -29.38 45.59
CA LEU A 8 -1.37 -28.69 44.56
C LEU A 8 -0.52 -28.23 43.37
N ILE A 9 0.78 -28.00 43.55
CA ILE A 9 1.68 -27.60 42.45
C ILE A 9 2.04 -28.79 41.56
N ILE A 10 2.03 -30.01 42.10
CA ILE A 10 2.35 -31.22 41.33
C ILE A 10 1.17 -31.62 40.42
N ALA A 11 -0.07 -31.28 40.77
CA ALA A 11 -1.25 -31.57 39.93
C ALA A 11 -1.39 -30.59 38.75
N GLY A 12 -1.04 -29.31 38.92
CA GLY A 12 -1.11 -28.31 37.84
C GLY A 12 -0.07 -28.48 36.73
N ASN A 13 1.09 -29.07 37.05
CA ASN A 13 2.20 -29.23 36.11
C ASN A 13 2.09 -30.44 35.17
N ARG A 14 1.07 -31.29 35.30
CA ARG A 14 0.93 -32.51 34.47
C ARG A 14 0.10 -32.31 33.20
N PHE A 15 -0.57 -31.17 33.07
CA PHE A 15 -1.38 -30.85 31.88
C PHE A 15 -0.67 -29.95 30.86
N ALA A 16 0.51 -29.40 31.18
CA ALA A 16 1.23 -28.46 30.30
C ALA A 16 2.20 -29.12 29.30
N ALA A 17 2.31 -30.46 29.30
CA ALA A 17 3.23 -31.20 28.45
C ALA A 17 2.52 -32.19 27.52
N MET A 18 1.27 -31.91 27.13
CA MET A 18 0.74 -32.57 25.95
C MET A 18 1.56 -32.04 24.77
N PRO A 19 2.35 -32.87 24.06
CA PRO A 19 2.92 -32.45 22.80
C PRO A 19 1.72 -32.07 21.94
N VAL A 20 1.66 -30.81 21.53
CA VAL A 20 0.82 -30.45 20.39
C VAL A 20 1.35 -31.34 19.29
N ASN A 21 0.59 -32.39 18.94
CA ASN A 21 0.80 -33.16 17.74
C ASN A 21 0.67 -32.16 16.60
N GLN A 22 1.79 -31.53 16.26
CA GLN A 22 1.99 -30.93 14.96
C GLN A 22 2.20 -32.12 14.03
N ASP A 23 1.11 -32.82 13.70
CA ASP A 23 1.11 -33.70 12.55
C ASP A 23 1.69 -32.88 11.39
N PRO A 24 2.73 -33.36 10.69
CA PRO A 24 3.27 -32.64 9.56
C PRO A 24 2.12 -32.39 8.59
N ALA A 25 2.00 -31.15 8.11
CA ALA A 25 0.95 -30.77 7.17
C ALA A 25 0.87 -31.85 6.08
N PRO A 26 -0.31 -32.42 5.80
CA PRO A 26 -0.41 -33.53 4.89
C PRO A 26 0.14 -33.13 3.51
N PRO A 27 0.69 -34.06 2.71
CA PRO A 27 1.42 -33.71 1.49
C PRO A 27 0.63 -32.83 0.51
N TRP A 28 -0.69 -33.00 0.45
CA TRP A 28 -1.59 -32.15 -0.33
C TRP A 28 -1.66 -30.70 0.18
N ALA A 29 -1.52 -30.48 1.49
CA ALA A 29 -1.51 -29.14 2.09
C ALA A 29 -0.19 -28.43 1.78
N VAL A 30 0.93 -29.16 1.79
CA VAL A 30 2.24 -28.63 1.36
C VAL A 30 2.20 -28.27 -0.13
N GLN A 31 1.68 -29.17 -0.97
CA GLN A 31 1.55 -28.93 -2.41
C GLN A 31 0.62 -27.75 -2.74
N MET A 32 -0.49 -27.62 -2.00
CA MET A 32 -1.40 -26.50 -2.16
C MET A 32 -0.74 -25.19 -1.73
N GLN A 33 0.02 -25.21 -0.63
CA GLN A 33 0.78 -24.05 -0.14
C GLN A 33 1.83 -23.61 -1.16
N GLU A 34 2.58 -24.55 -1.76
CA GLU A 34 3.54 -24.28 -2.84
C GLU A 34 2.84 -23.66 -4.07
N SER A 35 1.73 -24.24 -4.52
CA SER A 35 0.97 -23.68 -5.68
C SER A 35 0.45 -22.27 -5.41
N MET A 36 0.05 -21.99 -4.16
CA MET A 36 -0.45 -20.68 -3.76
C MET A 36 0.69 -19.66 -3.73
N GLN A 37 1.88 -20.09 -3.31
CA GLN A 37 3.10 -19.28 -3.30
C GLN A 37 3.58 -18.95 -4.72
N GLU A 38 3.55 -19.92 -5.64
CA GLU A 38 3.86 -19.70 -7.06
C GLU A 38 2.87 -18.73 -7.71
N MET A 39 1.57 -18.89 -7.42
CA MET A 39 0.55 -17.97 -7.94
C MET A 39 0.73 -16.54 -7.41
N LEU A 40 1.07 -16.38 -6.13
CA LEU A 40 1.37 -15.09 -5.52
C LEU A 40 2.60 -14.43 -6.16
N GLN A 41 3.67 -15.19 -6.40
CA GLN A 41 4.85 -14.68 -7.11
C GLN A 41 4.51 -14.27 -8.55
N GLY A 42 3.74 -15.10 -9.27
CA GLY A 42 3.29 -14.78 -10.63
C GLY A 42 2.46 -13.49 -10.68
N GLN A 43 1.54 -13.29 -9.75
CA GLN A 43 0.76 -12.04 -9.65
C GLN A 43 1.65 -10.83 -9.32
N GLN A 44 2.59 -10.96 -8.40
CA GLN A 44 3.50 -9.86 -8.06
C GLN A 44 4.38 -9.49 -9.25
N GLN A 45 4.89 -10.48 -9.99
CA GLN A 45 5.71 -10.25 -11.17
C GLN A 45 4.90 -9.57 -12.29
N MET A 46 3.64 -9.98 -12.50
CA MET A 46 2.74 -9.29 -13.43
C MET A 46 2.41 -7.86 -12.99
N GLN A 47 2.19 -7.62 -11.69
CA GLN A 47 1.97 -6.25 -11.21
C GLN A 47 3.20 -5.36 -11.42
N GLN A 48 4.40 -5.85 -11.10
CA GLN A 48 5.64 -5.09 -11.27
C GLN A 48 5.91 -4.73 -12.73
N THR A 49 5.57 -5.64 -13.65
CA THR A 49 5.74 -5.41 -15.10
C THR A 49 4.67 -4.51 -15.69
N THR A 50 3.42 -4.55 -15.21
CA THR A 50 2.30 -3.76 -15.77
C THR A 50 2.17 -2.36 -15.18
N THR A 51 2.49 -2.17 -13.89
CA THR A 51 2.40 -0.88 -13.18
C THR A 51 3.07 0.29 -13.94
N PRO A 52 4.31 0.18 -14.46
CA PRO A 52 4.92 1.30 -15.17
C PRO A 52 4.15 1.72 -16.43
N PHE A 53 3.55 0.77 -17.16
CA PHE A 53 2.71 1.08 -18.33
C PHE A 53 1.42 1.79 -17.92
N VAL A 54 0.76 1.32 -16.85
CA VAL A 54 -0.44 1.95 -16.31
C VAL A 54 -0.15 3.38 -15.85
N VAL A 55 0.95 3.60 -15.14
CA VAL A 55 1.38 4.94 -14.69
C VAL A 55 1.67 5.85 -15.89
N ALA A 56 2.39 5.37 -16.90
CA ALA A 56 2.69 6.14 -18.10
C ALA A 56 1.42 6.53 -18.86
N ALA A 57 0.48 5.59 -19.05
CA ALA A 57 -0.80 5.83 -19.70
C ALA A 57 -1.65 6.84 -18.93
N ALA A 58 -1.72 6.70 -17.59
CA ALA A 58 -2.46 7.63 -16.74
C ALA A 58 -1.89 9.06 -16.81
N ARG A 59 -0.55 9.21 -16.81
CA ARG A 59 0.11 10.51 -17.00
C ARG A 59 -0.18 11.11 -18.36
N ALA A 60 -0.09 10.31 -19.42
CA ALA A 60 -0.37 10.77 -20.77
C ALA A 60 -1.83 11.22 -20.92
N TYR A 61 -2.78 10.49 -20.34
CA TYR A 61 -4.17 10.90 -20.29
C TYR A 61 -4.35 12.20 -19.50
N ASN A 62 -3.80 12.30 -18.29
CA ASN A 62 -3.94 13.51 -17.47
C ASN A 62 -3.36 14.76 -18.14
N ALA A 63 -2.33 14.60 -18.97
CA ALA A 63 -1.72 15.69 -19.75
C ALA A 63 -2.60 16.24 -20.87
N THR A 64 -3.57 15.46 -21.37
CA THR A 64 -4.48 15.91 -22.44
C THR A 64 -5.77 16.52 -21.91
N LEU A 65 -6.03 16.39 -20.62
CA LEU A 65 -7.26 16.91 -20.02
C LEU A 65 -7.25 18.45 -20.00
N PRO A 66 -8.41 19.11 -20.16
CA PRO A 66 -8.54 20.54 -19.91
C PRO A 66 -8.49 20.83 -18.40
N ALA A 67 -8.11 22.05 -18.05
CA ALA A 67 -8.12 22.50 -16.66
C ALA A 67 -9.55 22.52 -16.10
N GLY A 68 -9.70 22.37 -14.77
CA GLY A 68 -10.98 22.46 -14.08
C GLY A 68 -11.47 21.14 -13.51
N ASN A 69 -12.71 20.74 -13.86
CA ASN A 69 -13.45 19.67 -13.17
C ASN A 69 -13.31 18.27 -13.81
N THR A 70 -12.61 18.14 -14.93
CA THR A 70 -12.43 16.85 -15.60
C THR A 70 -11.65 15.87 -14.72
N PRO A 71 -12.13 14.62 -14.54
CA PRO A 71 -11.52 13.69 -13.62
C PRO A 71 -10.14 13.21 -14.12
N TYR A 72 -9.15 13.23 -13.23
CA TYR A 72 -7.84 12.64 -13.45
C TYR A 72 -7.90 11.11 -13.31
N LEU A 73 -7.11 10.40 -14.11
CA LEU A 73 -6.79 9.02 -13.82
C LEU A 73 -5.83 8.96 -12.64
N ALA A 74 -6.17 8.09 -11.68
CA ALA A 74 -5.35 7.89 -10.49
C ALA A 74 -4.06 7.15 -10.84
N LEU A 75 -2.95 7.62 -10.27
CA LEU A 75 -1.65 6.98 -10.43
C LEU A 75 -1.39 6.01 -9.27
N PRO A 76 -1.20 4.70 -9.52
CA PRO A 76 -0.70 3.81 -8.50
C PRO A 76 0.74 4.20 -8.11
N THR A 77 1.08 3.95 -6.85
CA THR A 77 2.46 4.04 -6.33
C THR A 77 3.32 2.92 -6.89
N ALA A 78 4.62 2.94 -6.60
CA ALA A 78 5.53 1.83 -6.94
C ALA A 78 5.09 0.48 -6.32
N ALA A 79 4.30 0.51 -5.24
CA ALA A 79 3.71 -0.67 -4.63
C ALA A 79 2.40 -1.13 -5.32
N GLY A 80 1.99 -0.50 -6.43
CA GLY A 80 0.76 -0.83 -7.16
C GLY A 80 -0.51 -0.27 -6.52
N VAL A 81 -0.41 0.49 -5.42
CA VAL A 81 -1.55 1.00 -4.66
C VAL A 81 -1.82 2.45 -4.99
N VAL A 82 -3.08 2.81 -5.23
CA VAL A 82 -3.52 4.21 -5.34
C VAL A 82 -3.72 4.78 -3.93
N PRO A 83 -3.02 5.86 -3.55
CA PRO A 83 -3.19 6.48 -2.24
C PRO A 83 -4.62 7.02 -2.03
N ALA A 84 -5.11 6.95 -0.80
CA ALA A 84 -6.40 7.53 -0.45
C ALA A 84 -6.36 9.08 -0.51
N ASN A 85 -7.52 9.70 -0.73
CA ASN A 85 -7.69 11.17 -0.74
C ASN A 85 -6.84 11.92 -1.79
N MET A 86 -6.47 11.25 -2.88
CA MET A 86 -5.85 11.93 -4.00
C MET A 86 -6.85 12.86 -4.71
N PRO A 87 -6.39 14.02 -5.22
CA PRO A 87 -7.27 14.95 -5.91
C PRO A 87 -7.83 14.29 -7.18
N VAL A 88 -9.16 14.34 -7.31
CA VAL A 88 -9.87 13.73 -8.45
C VAL A 88 -9.88 14.63 -9.68
N ASN A 89 -9.63 15.93 -9.55
CA ASN A 89 -9.63 16.91 -10.64
C ASN A 89 -8.79 18.14 -10.26
N GLY A 90 -8.72 19.10 -11.18
CA GLY A 90 -7.93 20.32 -11.02
C GLY A 90 -8.35 21.15 -9.82
N ASN A 91 -9.64 21.38 -9.62
CA ASN A 91 -10.18 22.12 -8.48
C ASN A 91 -9.84 21.46 -7.14
N GLY A 92 -9.91 20.13 -7.07
CA GLY A 92 -9.50 19.35 -5.91
C GLY A 92 -8.01 19.52 -5.62
N LEU A 93 -7.16 19.55 -6.66
CA LEU A 93 -5.73 19.82 -6.52
C LEU A 93 -5.47 21.26 -6.02
N GLN A 94 -6.21 22.26 -6.53
CA GLN A 94 -6.09 23.64 -6.06
C GLN A 94 -6.53 23.79 -4.61
N ALA A 95 -7.55 23.05 -4.18
CA ALA A 95 -8.09 23.08 -2.83
C ALA A 95 -7.19 22.40 -1.78
N LEU A 96 -6.17 21.64 -2.19
CA LEU A 96 -5.27 20.99 -1.23
C LEU A 96 -4.56 22.03 -0.36
N ASN A 97 -4.62 21.82 0.95
CA ASN A 97 -3.85 22.59 1.92
C ASN A 97 -2.42 22.05 2.03
N GLY A 98 -1.58 22.75 2.81
CA GLY A 98 -0.17 22.42 2.96
C GLY A 98 0.12 21.03 3.53
N ALA A 99 -0.77 20.49 4.38
CA ALA A 99 -0.63 19.17 4.97
C ALA A 99 -1.07 18.07 3.99
N ALA A 100 -2.21 18.26 3.32
CA ALA A 100 -2.74 17.31 2.35
C ALA A 100 -1.78 17.12 1.16
N ILE A 101 -1.18 18.20 0.64
CA ILE A 101 -0.18 18.08 -0.43
C ILE A 101 1.09 17.37 0.05
N ASN A 102 1.48 17.51 1.32
CA ASN A 102 2.64 16.79 1.86
C ASN A 102 2.37 15.28 1.94
N ILE A 103 1.19 14.88 2.43
CA ILE A 103 0.77 13.47 2.44
C ILE A 103 0.78 12.90 1.03
N ALA A 104 0.24 13.64 0.06
CA ALA A 104 0.21 13.23 -1.34
C ALA A 104 1.62 13.06 -1.91
N LEU A 105 2.53 14.01 -1.69
CA LEU A 105 3.93 13.91 -2.13
C LEU A 105 4.67 12.74 -1.46
N GLN A 106 4.47 12.55 -0.16
CA GLN A 106 5.09 11.46 0.60
C GLN A 106 4.64 10.08 0.11
N ALA A 107 3.37 9.92 -0.27
CA ALA A 107 2.86 8.68 -0.84
C ALA A 107 3.59 8.26 -2.13
N TYR A 108 4.11 9.24 -2.89
CA TYR A 108 4.91 9.03 -4.10
C TYR A 108 6.42 9.16 -3.87
N GLY A 109 6.89 9.30 -2.62
CA GLY A 109 8.30 9.47 -2.29
C GLY A 109 8.90 10.80 -2.81
N LEU A 110 8.07 11.82 -3.01
CA LEU A 110 8.49 13.11 -3.56
C LEU A 110 8.89 14.10 -2.45
N PRO A 111 9.84 15.01 -2.71
CA PRO A 111 10.24 16.03 -1.73
C PRO A 111 9.08 16.95 -1.32
N THR A 112 8.97 17.22 -0.01
CA THR A 112 7.95 18.12 0.58
C THR A 112 8.50 19.50 0.93
N VAL A 113 9.67 19.87 0.41
CA VAL A 113 10.28 21.18 0.64
C VAL A 113 9.67 22.26 -0.27
N GLY A 114 9.76 23.51 0.17
CA GLY A 114 9.30 24.70 -0.56
C GLY A 114 7.92 25.21 -0.15
N LEU A 115 7.41 26.20 -0.87
CA LEU A 115 6.07 26.78 -0.69
C LEU A 115 4.96 25.81 -1.10
N VAL A 116 3.73 26.03 -0.63
CA VAL A 116 2.57 25.18 -0.97
C VAL A 116 2.36 25.11 -2.49
N ALA A 117 2.48 26.24 -3.18
CA ALA A 117 2.39 26.34 -4.64
C ALA A 117 3.42 25.46 -5.35
N GLU A 118 4.70 25.52 -4.94
CA GLU A 118 5.77 24.70 -5.51
C GLU A 118 5.52 23.20 -5.29
N ARG A 119 4.98 22.84 -4.13
CA ARG A 119 4.60 21.45 -3.81
C ARG A 119 3.44 20.97 -4.66
N LYS A 120 2.44 21.82 -4.93
CA LYS A 120 1.35 21.54 -5.86
C LYS A 120 1.85 21.38 -7.29
N ASN A 121 2.71 22.27 -7.77
CA ASN A 121 3.35 22.16 -9.09
C ASN A 121 4.16 20.86 -9.22
N ARG A 122 4.90 20.47 -8.17
CA ARG A 122 5.67 19.21 -8.14
C ARG A 122 4.75 17.99 -8.25
N PHE A 123 3.66 17.99 -7.50
CA PHE A 123 2.66 16.92 -7.55
C PHE A 123 1.97 16.88 -8.93
N ALA A 124 1.53 18.02 -9.45
CA ALA A 124 0.91 18.15 -10.77
C ALA A 124 1.79 17.56 -11.87
N ARG A 125 3.07 17.96 -11.91
CA ARG A 125 4.06 17.43 -12.86
C ARG A 125 4.26 15.93 -12.73
N HIS A 126 4.30 15.40 -11.50
CA HIS A 126 4.39 13.94 -11.29
C HIS A 126 3.16 13.20 -11.86
N TRP A 127 1.98 13.81 -11.77
CA TRP A 127 0.73 13.24 -12.28
C TRP A 127 0.49 13.46 -13.77
N GLY A 128 1.41 14.15 -14.46
CA GLY A 128 1.24 14.53 -15.86
C GLY A 128 0.29 15.70 -16.08
N ILE A 129 -0.09 16.43 -15.03
CA ILE A 129 -1.01 17.56 -15.11
C ILE A 129 -0.18 18.80 -15.51
N THR A 130 -0.32 19.22 -16.77
CA THR A 130 0.46 20.31 -17.38
C THR A 130 -0.33 21.60 -17.58
N ASN A 131 -1.64 21.54 -17.37
CA ASN A 131 -2.61 22.59 -17.63
C ASN A 131 -2.91 23.48 -16.41
N LEU A 132 -2.16 23.30 -15.31
CA LEU A 132 -2.31 24.04 -14.06
C LEU A 132 -0.95 24.52 -13.57
N GLU A 133 -0.87 25.80 -13.21
CA GLU A 133 0.26 26.40 -12.51
C GLU A 133 -0.23 27.08 -11.23
N PHE A 134 0.57 26.94 -10.16
CA PHE A 134 0.28 27.38 -8.81
C PHE A 134 1.30 28.38 -8.28
#